data_AF-A0A0F7M6S6-F1
#
_entry.id   AF-A0A0F7M6S6-F1
#
_cell.length_a   1.000
_cell.length_b   1.000
_cell.length_c   1.000
_cell.angle_alpha   90.00
_cell.angle_beta   90.00
_cell.angle_gamma   90.00
#
_symmetry.space_group_name_H-M   'P 1'
#
loop_
_entity.id
_entity.type
_entity.pdbx_description
1 polymer ?
#
loop_
_entity_poly.entity_id
_entity_poly.type
_entity_poly.pdbx_seq_one_letter_code
_entity_poly.pdbx_strand_id
1 'polypeptide(L)'
;MADVAQQELYARLAELETPAWWFAGEQDDLPPTVSGEWQVFSNRSDTAKLFEQQGYAVELGDFSLFGCPPKSICYRVSKEKALVHYLINQAATHLKEGGVLLLVGYKNDGLKTYADKAARLLAGDSRVEKRAGGVYVAHIYKGAVLGEFLPDQDYEVLRPIAEAPRFYSKPGIFGWQKLDQGSALLIQNLDRFLEHFASPPQSCVDLGCGYGYLAVMAHQRLPDANWLLTDNNATALVAAEGNCRYHGIEAQFLLADCAEGETGQYDALFCNPPFHQGFAVEGELTDRFIKAAYSLLRPGGQALFVVNQFIPLQRKAQGVFADTELLLRRDGFCVIRLSKA
;
A
#
# COMPACT_ATOMS: atom_id res chain seq x y z
N MET A 1 -3.41 -12.00 -15.19
CA MET A 1 -3.31 -13.47 -15.00
C MET A 1 -3.58 -13.72 -13.53
N ALA A 2 -4.40 -14.72 -13.19
CA ALA A 2 -4.64 -15.07 -11.79
C ALA A 2 -3.33 -15.44 -11.11
N ASP A 3 -3.13 -14.95 -9.88
CA ASP A 3 -1.93 -15.27 -9.12
C ASP A 3 -1.99 -16.72 -8.62
N VAL A 4 -1.10 -17.57 -9.14
CA VAL A 4 -1.06 -19.00 -8.80
C VAL A 4 -0.79 -19.22 -7.32
N ALA A 5 0.02 -18.36 -6.68
CA ALA A 5 0.28 -18.46 -5.25
C ALA A 5 -0.98 -18.20 -4.41
N GLN A 6 -1.76 -17.17 -4.75
CA GLN A 6 -3.04 -16.91 -4.10
C GLN A 6 -4.01 -18.08 -4.25
N GLN A 7 -4.09 -18.68 -5.45
CA GLN A 7 -4.97 -19.82 -5.71
C GLN A 7 -4.55 -21.08 -4.92
N GLU A 8 -3.25 -21.32 -4.75
CA GLU A 8 -2.75 -22.39 -3.87
C GLU A 8 -3.08 -22.13 -2.40
N LEU A 9 -3.08 -20.87 -1.94
CA LEU A 9 -3.55 -20.53 -0.60
C LEU A 9 -5.05 -20.85 -0.44
N TYR A 10 -5.88 -20.42 -1.38
CA TYR A 10 -7.33 -20.70 -1.37
C TYR A 10 -7.65 -22.19 -1.31
N ALA A 11 -6.90 -23.02 -2.04
CA ALA A 11 -7.08 -24.47 -2.04
C ALA A 11 -6.80 -25.15 -0.69
N ARG A 12 -6.12 -24.47 0.25
CA ARG A 12 -5.75 -25.00 1.57
C ARG A 12 -6.61 -24.46 2.71
N LEU A 13 -7.47 -23.47 2.47
CA LEU A 13 -8.25 -22.85 3.55
C LEU A 13 -9.16 -23.84 4.27
N ALA A 14 -9.73 -24.79 3.54
CA ALA A 14 -10.57 -25.85 4.11
C ALA A 14 -9.80 -26.85 4.99
N GLU A 15 -8.47 -26.85 4.93
CA GLU A 15 -7.60 -27.68 5.77
C GLU A 15 -7.30 -27.02 7.13
N LEU A 16 -7.59 -25.72 7.28
CA LEU A 16 -7.26 -24.94 8.47
C LEU A 16 -8.38 -25.00 9.52
N GLU A 17 -7.98 -25.25 10.78
CA GLU A 17 -8.91 -25.20 11.91
C GLU A 17 -9.22 -23.75 12.30
N THR A 18 -10.48 -23.50 12.66
CA THR A 18 -10.95 -22.20 13.19
C THR A 18 -11.02 -22.20 14.73
N PRO A 19 -10.90 -21.05 15.42
CA PRO A 19 -10.76 -19.70 14.87
C PRO A 19 -9.45 -19.52 14.10
N ALA A 20 -9.52 -18.90 12.92
CA ALA A 20 -8.38 -18.73 12.02
C ALA A 20 -8.17 -17.25 11.68
N TRP A 21 -6.91 -16.84 11.55
CA TRP A 21 -6.56 -15.50 11.07
C TRP A 21 -6.01 -15.57 9.66
N TRP A 22 -6.31 -14.53 8.88
CA TRP A 22 -5.77 -14.35 7.54
C TRP A 22 -5.07 -12.99 7.45
N PHE A 23 -3.75 -13.00 7.26
CA PHE A 23 -3.02 -11.80 6.90
C PHE A 23 -3.16 -11.57 5.40
N ALA A 24 -3.96 -10.59 5.01
CA ALA A 24 -4.26 -10.28 3.62
C ALA A 24 -3.43 -9.06 3.18
N GLY A 25 -2.66 -9.25 2.10
CA GLY A 25 -1.94 -8.18 1.42
C GLY A 25 -2.60 -7.85 0.07
N GLU A 26 -1.81 -7.30 -0.84
CA GLU A 26 -2.29 -6.98 -2.19
C GLU A 26 -2.81 -8.20 -2.96
N GLN A 27 -4.07 -8.15 -3.40
CA GLN A 27 -4.73 -9.17 -4.22
C GLN A 27 -5.85 -8.53 -5.07
N ASP A 28 -6.08 -9.09 -6.25
CA ASP A 28 -7.05 -8.57 -7.24
C ASP A 28 -8.31 -9.45 -7.35
N ASP A 29 -8.30 -10.65 -6.76
CA ASP A 29 -9.40 -11.61 -6.86
C ASP A 29 -10.24 -11.68 -5.58
N LEU A 30 -11.53 -11.98 -5.77
CA LEU A 30 -12.45 -12.23 -4.67
C LEU A 30 -11.99 -13.49 -3.92
N PRO A 31 -11.81 -13.42 -2.59
CA PRO A 31 -11.49 -14.60 -1.81
C PRO A 31 -12.67 -15.58 -1.82
N PRO A 32 -12.42 -16.90 -1.76
CA PRO A 32 -13.51 -17.88 -1.65
C PRO A 32 -14.25 -17.70 -0.33
N THR A 33 -15.53 -18.04 -0.26
CA THR A 33 -16.22 -18.18 1.02
C THR A 33 -15.83 -19.49 1.69
N VAL A 34 -15.49 -19.46 2.97
CA VAL A 34 -15.22 -20.66 3.78
C VAL A 34 -16.01 -20.64 5.08
N SER A 35 -16.29 -21.81 5.63
CA SER A 35 -17.02 -21.95 6.89
C SER A 35 -16.11 -21.76 8.11
N GLY A 36 -16.71 -21.38 9.25
CA GLY A 36 -16.02 -21.22 10.54
C GLY A 36 -15.70 -19.76 10.89
N GLU A 37 -15.02 -19.56 12.01
CA GLU A 37 -14.66 -18.23 12.51
C GLU A 37 -13.34 -17.74 11.88
N TRP A 38 -13.43 -16.74 11.02
CA TRP A 38 -12.29 -16.14 10.33
C TRP A 38 -12.18 -14.65 10.63
N GLN A 39 -10.98 -14.23 11.02
CA GLN A 39 -10.62 -12.82 11.16
C GLN A 39 -9.55 -12.48 10.11
N VAL A 40 -9.82 -11.50 9.27
CA VAL A 40 -8.88 -11.00 8.27
C VAL A 40 -8.23 -9.74 8.81
N PHE A 41 -6.93 -9.60 8.59
CA PHE A 41 -6.19 -8.38 8.85
C PHE A 41 -5.57 -7.90 7.55
N SER A 42 -5.82 -6.63 7.20
CA SER A 42 -5.30 -6.01 6.00
C SER A 42 -4.90 -4.58 6.31
N ASN A 43 -3.81 -4.11 5.71
CA ASN A 43 -3.50 -2.68 5.67
C ASN A 43 -4.00 -2.00 4.39
N ARG A 44 -4.73 -2.71 3.54
CA ARG A 44 -5.22 -2.23 2.24
C ARG A 44 -6.73 -2.15 2.17
N SER A 45 -7.26 -0.98 1.81
CA SER A 45 -8.71 -0.73 1.74
C SER A 45 -9.41 -1.51 0.62
N ASP A 46 -8.77 -1.61 -0.54
CA ASP A 46 -9.22 -2.41 -1.69
C ASP A 46 -9.36 -3.88 -1.30
N THR A 47 -8.32 -4.44 -0.68
CA THR A 47 -8.34 -5.82 -0.19
C THR A 47 -9.40 -6.03 0.88
N ALA A 48 -9.50 -5.13 1.86
CA ALA A 48 -10.50 -5.23 2.92
C ALA A 48 -11.93 -5.32 2.35
N LYS A 49 -12.27 -4.44 1.39
CA LYS A 49 -13.57 -4.44 0.70
C LYS A 49 -13.86 -5.78 0.02
N LEU A 50 -12.88 -6.40 -0.63
CA LEU A 50 -13.07 -7.72 -1.28
C LEU A 50 -13.43 -8.81 -0.26
N PHE A 51 -12.81 -8.80 0.92
CA PHE A 51 -13.12 -9.74 2.00
C PHE A 51 -14.47 -9.46 2.66
N GLU A 52 -14.80 -8.19 2.93
CA GLU A 52 -16.10 -7.80 3.48
C GLU A 52 -17.26 -8.21 2.56
N GLN A 53 -17.09 -8.05 1.24
CA GLN A 53 -18.06 -8.51 0.24
C GLN A 53 -18.32 -10.02 0.28
N GLN A 54 -17.34 -10.79 0.76
CA GLN A 54 -17.44 -12.24 0.95
C GLN A 54 -17.92 -12.64 2.36
N GLY A 55 -18.25 -11.65 3.20
CA GLY A 55 -18.81 -11.86 4.54
C GLY A 55 -17.78 -12.15 5.63
N TYR A 56 -16.48 -11.93 5.37
CA TYR A 56 -15.46 -12.06 6.40
C TYR A 56 -15.51 -10.93 7.42
N ALA A 57 -15.13 -11.22 8.67
CA ALA A 57 -14.77 -10.17 9.62
C ALA A 57 -13.40 -9.62 9.22
N VAL A 58 -13.31 -8.31 9.01
CA VAL A 58 -12.08 -7.66 8.53
C VAL A 58 -11.67 -6.58 9.52
N GLU A 59 -10.39 -6.59 9.85
CA GLU A 59 -9.71 -5.52 10.56
C GLU A 59 -8.80 -4.79 9.58
N LEU A 60 -9.19 -3.56 9.24
CA LEU A 60 -8.45 -2.69 8.34
C LEU A 60 -7.61 -1.71 9.16
N GLY A 61 -6.29 -1.83 9.06
CA GLY A 61 -5.35 -0.99 9.79
C GLY A 61 -3.91 -1.40 9.55
N ASP A 62 -2.99 -0.87 10.32
CA ASP A 62 -1.55 -1.19 10.22
C ASP A 62 -1.19 -2.50 10.94
N PHE A 63 -1.95 -3.56 10.66
CA PHE A 63 -1.85 -4.86 11.31
C PHE A 63 -1.87 -4.78 12.86
N SER A 64 -2.81 -3.99 13.40
CA SER A 64 -3.18 -4.02 14.82
C SER A 64 -3.91 -5.34 15.11
N LEU A 65 -3.18 -6.34 15.61
CA LEU A 65 -3.74 -7.68 15.79
C LEU A 65 -4.43 -7.82 17.15
N PHE A 66 -5.73 -8.14 17.13
CA PHE A 66 -6.52 -8.42 18.32
C PHE A 66 -7.58 -9.48 18.03
N GLY A 67 -8.10 -10.09 19.10
CA GLY A 67 -9.15 -11.11 19.01
C GLY A 67 -8.77 -12.42 19.70
N CYS A 68 -9.62 -13.43 19.52
CA CYS A 68 -9.39 -14.76 20.10
C CYS A 68 -8.13 -15.39 19.49
N PRO A 69 -7.22 -15.97 20.31
CA PRO A 69 -6.02 -16.63 19.79
C PRO A 69 -6.38 -17.72 18.77
N PRO A 70 -5.87 -17.62 17.53
CA PRO A 70 -6.24 -18.53 16.47
C PRO A 70 -5.59 -19.90 16.64
N LYS A 71 -6.22 -20.92 16.06
CA LYS A 71 -5.60 -22.23 15.81
C LYS A 71 -4.78 -22.25 14.54
N SER A 72 -5.18 -21.45 13.56
CA SER A 72 -4.52 -21.37 12.25
C SER A 72 -4.31 -19.93 11.84
N ILE A 73 -3.17 -19.64 11.24
CA ILE A 73 -2.89 -18.36 10.59
C ILE A 73 -2.44 -18.65 9.17
N CYS A 74 -2.97 -17.93 8.18
CA CYS A 74 -2.52 -18.06 6.81
C CYS A 74 -2.07 -16.72 6.21
N TYR A 75 -1.06 -16.80 5.35
CA TYR A 75 -0.46 -15.64 4.72
C TYR A 75 0.17 -15.97 3.36
N ARG A 76 -0.32 -15.33 2.30
CA ARG A 76 0.45 -15.22 1.04
C ARG A 76 1.53 -14.16 1.25
N VAL A 77 2.79 -14.58 1.36
CA VAL A 77 3.88 -13.67 1.72
C VAL A 77 4.03 -12.54 0.70
N SER A 78 4.18 -11.30 1.18
CA SER A 78 4.48 -10.16 0.32
C SER A 78 5.98 -10.07 0.00
N LYS A 79 6.37 -9.13 -0.86
CA LYS A 79 7.78 -8.84 -1.17
C LYS A 79 8.47 -8.01 -0.06
N GLU A 80 7.70 -7.53 0.92
CA GLU A 80 8.19 -6.62 1.96
C GLU A 80 8.74 -7.40 3.14
N LYS A 81 10.05 -7.70 3.08
CA LYS A 81 10.75 -8.53 4.08
C LYS A 81 10.47 -8.15 5.53
N ALA A 82 10.45 -6.86 5.86
CA ALA A 82 10.20 -6.38 7.21
C ALA A 82 8.77 -6.69 7.68
N LEU A 83 7.76 -6.43 6.83
CA LEU A 83 6.37 -6.80 7.09
C LEU A 83 6.20 -8.32 7.22
N VAL A 84 6.83 -9.11 6.35
CA VAL A 84 6.75 -10.58 6.42
C VAL A 84 7.35 -11.09 7.72
N HIS A 85 8.51 -10.58 8.13
CA HIS A 85 9.11 -10.93 9.42
C HIS A 85 8.20 -10.53 10.60
N TYR A 86 7.63 -9.32 10.57
CA TYR A 86 6.68 -8.84 11.58
C TYR A 86 5.48 -9.78 11.70
N LEU A 87 4.84 -10.12 10.58
CA LEU A 87 3.67 -11.01 10.59
C LEU A 87 4.00 -12.44 11.04
N ILE A 88 5.20 -12.94 10.75
CA ILE A 88 5.66 -14.23 11.30
C ILE A 88 5.91 -14.15 12.81
N ASN A 89 6.49 -13.06 13.30
CA ASN A 89 6.66 -12.78 14.74
C ASN A 89 5.31 -12.71 15.46
N GLN A 90 4.34 -12.05 14.83
CA GLN A 90 2.98 -11.95 15.32
C GLN A 90 2.28 -13.31 15.36
N ALA A 91 2.47 -14.14 14.32
CA ALA A 91 1.94 -15.50 14.31
C ALA A 91 2.51 -16.36 15.43
N ALA A 92 3.82 -16.27 15.68
CA ALA A 92 4.46 -16.96 16.80
C ALA A 92 3.90 -16.51 18.17
N THR A 93 3.52 -15.24 18.30
CA THR A 93 2.93 -14.70 19.54
C THR A 93 1.48 -15.17 19.74
N HIS A 94 0.66 -15.18 18.69
CA HIS A 94 -0.79 -15.35 18.81
C HIS A 94 -1.28 -16.79 18.60
N LEU A 95 -0.58 -17.63 17.83
CA LEU A 95 -0.95 -19.04 17.69
C LEU A 95 -0.93 -19.75 19.05
N LYS A 96 -1.86 -20.67 19.26
CA LYS A 96 -1.76 -21.63 20.38
C LYS A 96 -0.66 -22.66 20.10
N GLU A 97 -0.14 -23.31 21.13
CA GLU A 97 0.72 -24.49 20.95
C GLU A 97 -0.01 -25.54 20.11
N GLY A 98 0.70 -26.14 19.15
CA GLY A 98 0.14 -27.04 18.14
C GLY A 98 -0.59 -26.34 16.98
N GLY A 99 -0.81 -25.02 17.06
CA GLY A 99 -1.43 -24.24 15.99
C GLY A 99 -0.51 -24.12 14.77
N VAL A 100 -1.10 -23.81 13.61
CA VAL A 100 -0.40 -23.83 12.32
C VAL A 100 -0.29 -22.44 11.68
N LEU A 101 0.89 -22.10 11.19
CA LEU A 101 1.15 -21.01 10.27
C LEU A 101 1.30 -21.58 8.85
N LEU A 102 0.36 -21.24 7.97
CA LEU A 102 0.39 -21.55 6.54
C LEU A 102 0.99 -20.38 5.77
N LEU A 103 2.16 -20.56 5.17
CA LEU A 103 2.79 -19.58 4.29
C LEU A 103 2.76 -20.05 2.83
N VAL A 104 2.34 -19.17 1.92
CA VAL A 104 2.28 -19.44 0.47
C VAL A 104 2.92 -18.30 -0.32
N GLY A 105 3.59 -18.58 -1.43
CA GLY A 105 4.32 -17.58 -2.21
C GLY A 105 5.33 -18.19 -3.19
N TYR A 106 6.01 -17.35 -3.96
CA TYR A 106 7.03 -17.80 -4.91
C TYR A 106 8.42 -17.88 -4.27
N LYS A 107 9.31 -18.62 -4.92
CA LYS A 107 10.75 -18.59 -4.56
C LYS A 107 11.32 -17.17 -4.56
N ASN A 108 10.92 -16.36 -5.55
CA ASN A 108 11.43 -15.00 -5.72
C ASN A 108 10.84 -13.99 -4.74
N ASP A 109 9.74 -14.33 -4.06
CA ASP A 109 9.24 -13.54 -2.93
C ASP A 109 10.02 -13.86 -1.64
N GLY A 110 10.86 -14.90 -1.66
CA GLY A 110 11.66 -15.33 -0.51
C GLY A 110 11.00 -16.43 0.32
N LEU A 111 9.90 -17.04 -0.13
CA LEU A 111 9.10 -17.96 0.70
C LEU A 111 9.94 -19.08 1.35
N LYS A 112 10.85 -19.73 0.61
CA LYS A 112 11.67 -20.81 1.19
C LYS A 112 12.46 -20.32 2.41
N THR A 113 13.07 -19.15 2.31
CA THR A 113 13.81 -18.52 3.40
C THR A 113 12.89 -18.14 4.55
N TYR A 114 11.70 -17.63 4.27
CA TYR A 114 10.72 -17.31 5.31
C TYR A 114 10.19 -18.55 6.02
N ALA A 115 9.92 -19.64 5.29
CA ALA A 115 9.50 -20.91 5.87
C ALA A 115 10.58 -21.50 6.79
N ASP A 116 11.85 -21.50 6.35
CA ASP A 116 12.98 -21.98 7.17
C ASP A 116 13.13 -21.15 8.47
N LYS A 117 12.94 -19.83 8.38
CA LYS A 117 12.98 -18.92 9.54
C LYS A 117 11.79 -19.11 10.48
N ALA A 118 10.58 -19.19 9.93
CA ALA A 118 9.36 -19.43 10.68
C ALA A 118 9.44 -20.77 11.41
N ALA A 119 9.94 -21.82 10.78
CA ALA A 119 10.14 -23.13 11.42
C ALA A 119 11.09 -23.06 12.63
N ARG A 120 12.18 -22.28 12.54
CA ARG A 120 13.10 -22.08 13.68
C ARG A 120 12.47 -21.26 14.81
N LEU A 121 11.70 -20.22 14.48
CA LEU A 121 11.01 -19.40 15.48
C LEU A 121 9.87 -20.16 16.16
N LEU A 122 9.00 -20.81 15.39
CA LEU A 122 7.86 -21.55 15.94
C LEU A 122 8.29 -22.87 16.60
N ALA A 123 9.45 -23.41 16.23
CA ALA A 123 10.09 -24.57 16.85
C ALA A 123 9.20 -25.82 17.00
N GLY A 124 8.24 -25.98 16.10
CA GLY A 124 7.48 -27.22 15.92
C GLY A 124 7.79 -27.89 14.58
N ASP A 125 7.00 -28.90 14.24
CA ASP A 125 7.13 -29.59 12.96
C ASP A 125 6.86 -28.63 11.79
N SER A 126 7.50 -28.89 10.65
CA SER A 126 7.25 -28.11 9.44
C SER A 126 7.32 -28.97 8.19
N ARG A 127 6.51 -28.61 7.19
CA ARG A 127 6.47 -29.25 5.88
C ARG A 127 6.42 -28.17 4.81
N VAL A 128 7.36 -28.24 3.86
CA VAL A 128 7.43 -27.32 2.72
C VAL A 128 7.30 -28.12 1.43
N GLU A 129 6.39 -27.69 0.57
CA GLU A 129 6.08 -28.35 -0.68
C GLU A 129 6.25 -27.40 -1.85
N LYS A 130 6.74 -27.92 -2.98
CA LYS A 130 6.79 -27.19 -4.23
C LYS A 130 5.58 -27.56 -5.09
N ARG A 131 4.87 -26.56 -5.58
CA ARG A 131 3.69 -26.69 -6.45
C ARG A 131 3.99 -26.21 -7.87
N ALA A 132 2.99 -26.31 -8.74
CA ALA A 132 3.10 -25.81 -10.12
C ALA A 132 3.40 -24.29 -10.12
N GLY A 133 3.95 -23.79 -11.24
CA GLY A 133 4.25 -22.36 -11.36
C GLY A 133 5.36 -21.83 -10.44
N GLY A 134 6.10 -22.70 -9.73
CA GLY A 134 7.20 -22.29 -8.84
C GLY A 134 6.74 -21.74 -7.48
N VAL A 135 5.47 -21.98 -7.13
CA VAL A 135 4.89 -21.69 -5.81
C VAL A 135 5.39 -22.70 -4.79
N TYR A 136 5.58 -22.24 -3.56
CA TYR A 136 5.80 -23.10 -2.39
C TYR A 136 4.64 -22.92 -1.42
N VAL A 137 4.34 -23.99 -0.68
CA VAL A 137 3.35 -24.01 0.39
C VAL A 137 4.04 -24.59 1.61
N ALA A 138 4.06 -23.84 2.71
CA ALA A 138 4.72 -24.22 3.95
C ALA A 138 3.72 -24.27 5.10
N HIS A 139 3.59 -25.42 5.74
CA HIS A 139 2.88 -25.58 7.00
C HIS A 139 3.92 -25.62 8.11
N ILE A 140 3.81 -24.70 9.08
CA ILE A 140 4.72 -24.62 10.22
C ILE A 140 3.90 -24.65 11.49
N TYR A 141 4.13 -25.62 12.36
CA TYR A 141 3.41 -25.77 13.62
C TYR A 141 4.15 -25.09 14.77
N LYS A 142 3.41 -24.51 15.71
CA LYS A 142 3.95 -23.87 16.91
C LYS A 142 4.27 -24.93 17.98
N GLY A 143 5.53 -25.02 18.38
CA GLY A 143 5.98 -25.80 19.53
C GLY A 143 5.81 -25.06 20.87
N ALA A 144 6.17 -25.73 21.96
CA ALA A 144 6.03 -25.21 23.32
C ALA A 144 7.01 -24.07 23.66
N VAL A 145 8.20 -24.08 23.05
CA VAL A 145 9.27 -23.11 23.32
C VAL A 145 9.66 -22.44 22.02
N LEU A 146 9.47 -21.13 21.93
CA LEU A 146 9.80 -20.35 20.73
C LEU A 146 11.32 -20.15 20.59
N GLY A 147 11.77 -20.04 19.35
CA GLY A 147 13.11 -19.58 18.98
C GLY A 147 13.23 -18.06 18.98
N GLU A 148 14.27 -17.54 18.32
CA GLU A 148 14.53 -16.11 18.23
C GLU A 148 13.58 -15.42 17.23
N PHE A 149 13.02 -14.28 17.66
CA PHE A 149 12.20 -13.41 16.83
C PHE A 149 12.99 -12.89 15.62
N LEU A 150 12.30 -12.78 14.48
CA LEU A 150 12.90 -12.35 13.22
C LEU A 150 13.12 -10.82 13.24
N PRO A 151 14.20 -10.31 12.61
CA PRO A 151 14.45 -8.87 12.55
C PRO A 151 13.45 -8.21 11.59
N ASP A 152 12.35 -7.69 12.12
CA ASP A 152 11.30 -6.96 11.40
C ASP A 152 11.61 -5.47 11.20
N GLN A 153 12.80 -5.05 11.63
CA GLN A 153 13.27 -3.67 11.61
C GLN A 153 12.38 -2.73 12.42
N ASP A 154 11.79 -3.15 13.53
CA ASP A 154 10.90 -2.30 14.32
C ASP A 154 9.72 -1.81 13.46
N TYR A 155 9.00 -2.76 12.85
CA TYR A 155 7.93 -2.49 11.86
C TYR A 155 6.94 -1.41 12.33
N GLU A 156 6.58 -1.42 13.61
CA GLU A 156 5.61 -0.49 14.20
C GLU A 156 6.15 0.93 14.38
N VAL A 157 7.47 1.12 14.36
CA VAL A 157 8.10 2.37 14.77
C VAL A 157 8.34 3.31 13.58
N LEU A 158 7.66 4.46 13.61
CA LEU A 158 7.99 5.63 12.80
C LEU A 158 9.37 6.16 13.16
N ARG A 159 10.23 6.32 12.16
CA ARG A 159 11.61 6.78 12.35
C ARG A 159 11.98 7.85 11.31
N PRO A 160 12.95 8.73 11.62
CA PRO A 160 13.38 9.74 10.67
C PRO A 160 14.06 9.11 9.45
N ILE A 161 13.73 9.62 8.26
CA ILE A 161 14.27 9.16 6.96
C ILE A 161 14.89 10.31 6.15
N ALA A 162 14.65 11.55 6.58
CA ALA A 162 15.25 12.77 6.08
C ALA A 162 15.32 13.81 7.20
N GLU A 163 16.26 14.75 7.11
CA GLU A 163 16.54 15.78 8.12
C GLU A 163 16.09 17.19 7.69
N ALA A 164 16.15 17.49 6.39
CA ALA A 164 15.96 18.83 5.84
C ALA A 164 15.11 18.80 4.55
N PRO A 165 13.76 18.86 4.66
CA PRO A 165 13.00 18.85 5.91
C PRO A 165 12.92 17.46 6.53
N ARG A 166 12.57 17.42 7.82
CA ARG A 166 12.37 16.19 8.58
C ARG A 166 11.20 15.40 8.00
N PHE A 167 11.41 14.11 7.74
CA PHE A 167 10.33 13.16 7.43
C PHE A 167 10.47 11.90 8.26
N TYR A 168 9.34 11.35 8.67
CA TYR A 168 9.23 10.08 9.35
C TYR A 168 8.54 9.05 8.46
N SER A 169 9.01 7.81 8.49
CA SER A 169 8.39 6.68 7.80
C SER A 169 8.77 5.38 8.49
N LYS A 170 8.26 4.26 7.99
CA LYS A 170 8.48 2.93 8.55
C LYS A 170 8.23 1.82 7.52
N PRO A 171 8.67 0.58 7.79
CA PRO A 171 8.29 -0.59 7.00
C PRO A 171 6.79 -0.68 6.73
N GLY A 172 6.40 -1.31 5.61
CA GLY A 172 4.99 -1.39 5.17
C GLY A 172 4.57 -0.26 4.23
N ILE A 173 5.46 0.72 3.99
CA ILE A 173 5.26 1.85 3.08
C ILE A 173 6.22 1.74 1.91
N PHE A 174 5.75 2.06 0.71
CA PHE A 174 6.59 2.08 -0.49
C PHE A 174 7.77 3.04 -0.33
N GLY A 175 8.98 2.58 -0.66
CA GLY A 175 10.18 3.42 -0.64
C GLY A 175 10.57 3.97 0.74
N TRP A 176 10.05 3.41 1.84
CA TRP A 176 10.04 4.03 3.16
C TRP A 176 11.39 4.54 3.71
N GLN A 177 12.54 4.03 3.26
CA GLN A 177 13.85 4.41 3.82
C GLN A 177 14.44 5.69 3.22
N LYS A 178 13.83 6.27 2.18
CA LYS A 178 14.40 7.41 1.47
C LYS A 178 13.33 8.29 0.84
N LEU A 179 13.73 9.51 0.49
CA LEU A 179 12.94 10.39 -0.35
C LEU A 179 12.82 9.81 -1.76
N ASP A 180 11.60 9.81 -2.30
CA ASP A 180 11.37 9.35 -3.67
C ASP A 180 11.84 10.38 -4.70
N GLN A 181 12.58 9.91 -5.71
CA GLN A 181 13.16 10.78 -6.73
C GLN A 181 12.07 11.39 -7.62
N GLY A 182 11.05 10.62 -8.00
CA GLY A 182 9.93 11.12 -8.80
C GLY A 182 9.19 12.22 -8.05
N SER A 183 8.84 11.99 -6.78
CA SER A 183 8.20 12.99 -5.93
C SER A 183 9.06 14.25 -5.77
N ALA A 184 10.38 14.13 -5.63
CA ALA A 184 11.28 15.28 -5.58
C ALA A 184 11.29 16.07 -6.91
N LEU A 185 11.25 15.39 -8.06
CA LEU A 185 11.17 16.04 -9.37
C LEU A 185 9.84 16.78 -9.55
N LEU A 186 8.73 16.22 -9.07
CA LEU A 186 7.43 16.88 -9.07
C LEU A 186 7.50 18.21 -8.32
N ILE A 187 8.00 18.19 -7.09
CA ILE A 187 8.13 19.39 -6.24
C ILE A 187 9.05 20.45 -6.86
N GLN A 188 10.12 20.05 -7.54
CA GLN A 188 11.01 20.99 -8.26
C GLN A 188 10.31 21.73 -9.41
N ASN A 189 9.17 21.22 -9.91
CA ASN A 189 8.36 21.87 -10.94
C ASN A 189 7.10 22.53 -10.36
N LEU A 190 6.98 22.61 -9.04
CA LEU A 190 5.80 23.17 -8.37
C LEU A 190 5.59 24.64 -8.74
N ASP A 191 6.64 25.47 -8.71
CA ASP A 191 6.50 26.90 -9.03
C ASP A 191 5.96 27.10 -10.46
N ARG A 192 6.48 26.34 -11.44
CA ARG A 192 5.96 26.35 -12.81
C ARG A 192 4.51 25.85 -12.91
N PHE A 193 4.13 24.85 -12.12
CA PHE A 193 2.74 24.41 -12.04
C PHE A 193 1.81 25.50 -11.48
N LEU A 194 2.26 26.22 -10.46
CA LEU A 194 1.49 27.29 -9.82
C LEU A 194 1.29 28.53 -10.70
N GLU A 195 2.18 28.79 -11.66
CA GLU A 195 2.02 29.86 -12.66
C GLU A 195 0.74 29.73 -13.51
N HIS A 196 0.17 28.53 -13.59
CA HIS A 196 -1.08 28.29 -14.33
C HIS A 196 -2.34 28.67 -13.54
N PHE A 197 -2.21 29.14 -12.30
CA PHE A 197 -3.34 29.58 -11.48
C PHE A 197 -3.36 31.10 -11.37
N ALA A 198 -4.54 31.72 -11.52
CA ALA A 198 -4.71 33.17 -11.34
C ALA A 198 -4.48 33.61 -9.87
N SER A 199 -4.70 32.69 -8.93
CA SER A 199 -4.48 32.84 -7.50
C SER A 199 -4.03 31.49 -6.92
N PRO A 200 -3.25 31.44 -5.82
CA PRO A 200 -2.84 30.18 -5.21
C PRO A 200 -4.03 29.25 -4.91
N PRO A 201 -3.96 27.95 -5.25
CA PRO A 201 -5.00 26.97 -4.96
C PRO A 201 -5.27 26.90 -3.44
N GLN A 202 -6.54 26.83 -3.06
CA GLN A 202 -7.01 26.85 -1.67
C GLN A 202 -7.43 25.46 -1.18
N SER A 203 -7.62 24.50 -2.10
CA SER A 203 -7.97 23.11 -1.80
C SER A 203 -7.10 22.17 -2.64
N CYS A 204 -6.39 21.27 -1.97
CA CYS A 204 -5.39 20.40 -2.57
C CYS A 204 -5.63 18.94 -2.21
N VAL A 205 -5.33 18.02 -3.14
CA VAL A 205 -5.32 16.57 -2.91
C VAL A 205 -3.93 16.01 -3.17
N ASP A 206 -3.46 15.12 -2.31
CA ASP A 206 -2.34 14.21 -2.56
C ASP A 206 -2.90 12.79 -2.78
N LEU A 207 -2.95 12.35 -4.04
CA LEU A 207 -3.57 11.09 -4.46
C LEU A 207 -2.52 9.97 -4.49
N GLY A 208 -2.65 8.99 -3.60
CA GLY A 208 -1.60 8.00 -3.33
C GLY A 208 -0.46 8.62 -2.52
N CYS A 209 -0.79 9.22 -1.38
CA CYS A 209 0.09 10.14 -0.67
C CYS A 209 1.32 9.47 -0.04
N GLY A 210 1.33 8.15 0.15
CA GLY A 210 2.40 7.47 0.88
C GLY A 210 2.55 8.10 2.29
N TYR A 211 3.77 8.44 2.67
CA TYR A 211 4.06 9.13 3.93
C TYR A 211 3.85 10.67 3.88
N GLY A 212 3.16 11.20 2.85
CA GLY A 212 2.75 12.60 2.77
C GLY A 212 3.81 13.58 2.24
N TYR A 213 4.82 13.08 1.52
CA TYR A 213 5.92 13.93 1.02
C TYR A 213 5.44 15.07 0.13
N LEU A 214 4.55 14.79 -0.84
CA LEU A 214 4.12 15.79 -1.81
C LEU A 214 3.32 16.90 -1.12
N ALA A 215 2.35 16.52 -0.28
CA ALA A 215 1.59 17.48 0.52
C ALA A 215 2.49 18.37 1.39
N VAL A 216 3.39 17.78 2.19
CA VAL A 216 4.28 18.54 3.09
C VAL A 216 5.16 19.52 2.32
N MET A 217 5.75 19.08 1.21
CA MET A 217 6.63 19.94 0.42
C MET A 217 5.86 21.03 -0.33
N ALA A 218 4.68 20.71 -0.88
CA ALA A 218 3.86 21.66 -1.60
C ALA A 218 3.21 22.70 -0.68
N HIS A 219 2.86 22.33 0.55
CA HIS A 219 2.33 23.23 1.58
C HIS A 219 3.28 24.41 1.88
N GLN A 220 4.60 24.25 1.67
CA GLN A 220 5.56 25.37 1.82
C GLN A 220 5.34 26.51 0.82
N ARG A 221 4.68 26.25 -0.31
CA ARG A 221 4.24 27.25 -1.29
C ARG A 221 2.76 27.57 -1.20
N LEU A 222 2.00 26.74 -0.49
CA LEU A 222 0.54 26.78 -0.34
C LEU A 222 0.15 26.70 1.14
N PRO A 223 0.62 27.64 1.99
CA PRO A 223 0.41 27.55 3.44
C PRO A 223 -1.05 27.68 3.86
N ASP A 224 -1.88 28.33 3.04
CA ASP A 224 -3.31 28.54 3.33
C ASP A 224 -4.21 27.46 2.69
N ALA A 225 -3.63 26.48 1.99
CA ALA A 225 -4.41 25.44 1.33
C ALA A 225 -4.91 24.39 2.32
N ASN A 226 -6.17 23.99 2.15
CA ASN A 226 -6.75 22.82 2.81
C ASN A 226 -6.32 21.56 2.07
N TRP A 227 -5.86 20.55 2.80
CA TRP A 227 -5.31 19.32 2.23
C TRP A 227 -6.20 18.11 2.49
N LEU A 228 -6.41 17.30 1.44
CA LEU A 228 -6.82 15.91 1.55
C LEU A 228 -5.64 15.02 1.13
N LEU A 229 -5.23 14.11 1.99
CA LEU A 229 -4.26 13.06 1.67
C LEU A 229 -5.01 11.74 1.60
N THR A 230 -4.86 11.01 0.49
CA THR A 230 -5.53 9.73 0.31
C THR A 230 -4.56 8.66 -0.16
N ASP A 231 -4.69 7.48 0.40
CA ASP A 231 -3.92 6.30 0.05
C ASP A 231 -4.78 5.07 0.35
N ASN A 232 -4.54 3.95 -0.33
CA ASN A 232 -5.24 2.71 -0.01
C ASN A 232 -4.55 1.94 1.11
N ASN A 233 -3.36 2.36 1.54
CA ASN A 233 -2.59 1.73 2.60
C ASN A 233 -2.72 2.48 3.94
N ALA A 234 -3.30 1.85 4.95
CA ALA A 234 -3.46 2.39 6.29
C ALA A 234 -2.11 2.76 6.93
N THR A 235 -1.07 1.96 6.69
CA THR A 235 0.32 2.20 7.16
C THR A 235 0.85 3.53 6.62
N ALA A 236 0.54 3.84 5.36
CA ALA A 236 0.96 5.07 4.71
C ALA A 236 0.31 6.29 5.36
N LEU A 237 -1.00 6.23 5.62
CA LEU A 237 -1.75 7.31 6.27
C LEU A 237 -1.28 7.58 7.70
N VAL A 238 -0.91 6.55 8.48
CA VAL A 238 -0.30 6.74 9.81
C VAL A 238 0.98 7.59 9.71
N ALA A 239 1.84 7.34 8.72
CA ALA A 239 3.05 8.14 8.51
C ALA A 239 2.74 9.53 7.97
N ALA A 240 1.78 9.66 7.04
CA ALA A 240 1.34 10.94 6.48
C ALA A 240 0.79 11.87 7.57
N GLU A 241 -0.09 11.35 8.44
CA GLU A 241 -0.63 12.08 9.59
C GLU A 241 0.48 12.52 10.54
N GLY A 242 1.42 11.61 10.85
CA GLY A 242 2.59 11.91 11.66
C GLY A 242 3.43 13.05 11.09
N ASN A 243 3.66 13.06 9.78
CA ASN A 243 4.43 14.11 9.09
C ASN A 243 3.67 15.44 9.00
N CYS A 244 2.39 15.43 8.63
CA CYS A 244 1.55 16.64 8.62
C CYS A 244 1.53 17.28 10.00
N ARG A 245 1.31 16.50 11.06
CA ARG A 245 1.34 16.99 12.44
C ARG A 245 2.71 17.57 12.83
N TYR A 246 3.80 16.92 12.44
CA TYR A 246 5.15 17.44 12.71
C TYR A 246 5.39 18.80 12.04
N HIS A 247 4.86 19.01 10.84
CA HIS A 247 5.00 20.26 10.09
C HIS A 247 3.89 21.28 10.37
N GLY A 248 2.95 21.00 11.28
CA GLY A 248 1.84 21.90 11.61
C GLY A 248 0.80 22.05 10.50
N ILE A 249 0.64 21.04 9.65
CA ILE A 249 -0.31 21.02 8.54
C ILE A 249 -1.61 20.39 9.00
N GLU A 250 -2.69 21.16 9.00
CA GLU A 250 -4.04 20.63 9.17
C GLU A 250 -4.51 19.99 7.85
N ALA A 251 -4.79 18.69 7.89
CA ALA A 251 -5.19 17.93 6.72
C ALA A 251 -6.25 16.88 7.07
N GLN A 252 -7.03 16.50 6.05
CA GLN A 252 -7.93 15.37 6.08
C GLN A 252 -7.22 14.15 5.50
N PHE A 253 -7.55 12.96 6.02
CA PHE A 253 -6.96 11.70 5.60
C PHE A 253 -8.06 10.73 5.18
N LEU A 254 -7.92 10.15 3.98
CA LEU A 254 -8.89 9.23 3.42
C LEU A 254 -8.23 7.91 3.01
N LEU A 255 -8.59 6.84 3.71
CA LEU A 255 -8.19 5.47 3.38
C LEU A 255 -9.08 4.91 2.25
N ALA A 256 -8.61 5.00 1.02
CA ALA A 256 -9.37 4.61 -0.16
C ALA A 256 -8.48 4.24 -1.36
N ASP A 257 -8.95 3.31 -2.19
CA ASP A 257 -8.34 3.03 -3.51
C ASP A 257 -8.72 4.14 -4.48
N CYS A 258 -7.72 4.90 -4.94
CA CYS A 258 -7.89 6.01 -5.87
C CYS A 258 -8.99 7.02 -5.43
N ALA A 259 -9.04 7.34 -4.12
CA ALA A 259 -10.04 8.24 -3.52
C ALA A 259 -11.52 7.82 -3.72
N GLU A 260 -11.78 6.52 -3.88
CA GLU A 260 -13.15 6.01 -4.01
C GLU A 260 -14.08 6.52 -2.88
N GLY A 261 -15.21 7.11 -3.27
CA GLY A 261 -16.20 7.67 -2.34
C GLY A 261 -16.04 9.16 -2.05
N GLU A 262 -14.91 9.77 -2.42
CA GLU A 262 -14.71 11.21 -2.29
C GLU A 262 -15.50 11.98 -3.36
N THR A 263 -16.11 13.09 -2.95
CA THR A 263 -16.99 13.91 -3.81
C THR A 263 -16.61 15.40 -3.85
N GLY A 264 -15.59 15.77 -3.07
CA GLY A 264 -15.01 17.10 -3.04
C GLY A 264 -14.47 17.53 -4.39
N GLN A 265 -14.48 18.85 -4.59
CA GLN A 265 -13.93 19.48 -5.78
C GLN A 265 -12.73 20.36 -5.39
N TYR A 266 -11.57 20.02 -5.91
CA TYR A 266 -10.29 20.57 -5.50
C TYR A 266 -9.67 21.43 -6.60
N ASP A 267 -8.89 22.42 -6.19
CA ASP A 267 -8.20 23.34 -7.09
C ASP A 267 -6.97 22.66 -7.72
N ALA A 268 -6.19 21.97 -6.88
CA ALA A 268 -4.97 21.30 -7.28
C ALA A 268 -4.92 19.84 -6.80
N LEU A 269 -4.32 18.97 -7.62
CA LEU A 269 -4.07 17.57 -7.26
C LEU A 269 -2.63 17.21 -7.56
N PHE A 270 -1.98 16.51 -6.64
CA PHE A 270 -0.61 16.01 -6.75
C PHE A 270 -0.62 14.49 -6.73
N CYS A 271 0.18 13.86 -7.58
CA CYS A 271 0.17 12.40 -7.64
C CYS A 271 1.49 11.83 -8.18
N ASN A 272 2.03 10.84 -7.45
CA ASN A 272 3.07 9.94 -7.91
C ASN A 272 2.54 8.49 -7.83
N PRO A 273 1.86 7.99 -8.86
CA PRO A 273 1.20 6.69 -8.79
C PRO A 273 2.19 5.52 -8.70
N PRO A 274 1.83 4.40 -8.05
CA PRO A 274 2.72 3.27 -7.84
C PRO A 274 2.86 2.41 -9.10
N PHE A 275 3.82 2.71 -9.96
CA PHE A 275 4.08 1.96 -11.20
C PHE A 275 5.23 0.98 -11.07
N HIS A 276 4.95 -0.23 -10.56
CA HIS A 276 5.91 -1.33 -10.46
C HIS A 276 5.36 -2.70 -10.88
N GLN A 277 4.16 -2.74 -11.46
CA GLN A 277 3.47 -3.98 -11.82
C GLN A 277 3.31 -4.02 -13.34
N GLY A 278 3.87 -5.05 -13.99
CA GLY A 278 4.15 -5.06 -15.44
C GLY A 278 3.08 -4.45 -16.36
N PHE A 279 3.55 -3.88 -17.47
CA PHE A 279 2.86 -3.05 -18.47
C PHE A 279 1.32 -3.09 -18.59
N ALA A 280 0.67 -4.26 -18.55
CA ALA A 280 -0.79 -4.36 -18.67
C ALA A 280 -1.51 -3.81 -17.42
N VAL A 281 -1.02 -4.14 -16.23
CA VAL A 281 -1.59 -3.69 -14.94
C VAL A 281 -1.33 -2.19 -14.76
N GLU A 282 -0.12 -1.75 -15.11
CA GLU A 282 0.24 -0.33 -15.22
C GLU A 282 -0.74 0.46 -16.10
N GLY A 283 -1.22 -0.13 -17.20
CA GLY A 283 -2.19 0.48 -18.09
C GLY A 283 -3.52 0.78 -17.39
N GLU A 284 -4.17 -0.22 -16.82
CA GLU A 284 -5.46 -0.06 -16.14
C GLU A 284 -5.34 0.86 -14.92
N LEU A 285 -4.25 0.72 -14.14
CA LEU A 285 -3.98 1.57 -12.99
C LEU A 285 -3.86 3.04 -13.40
N THR A 286 -3.12 3.33 -14.49
CA THR A 286 -3.01 4.70 -15.03
C THR A 286 -4.38 5.29 -15.34
N ASP A 287 -5.30 4.51 -15.92
CA ASP A 287 -6.64 4.99 -16.25
C ASP A 287 -7.48 5.28 -15.00
N ARG A 288 -7.33 4.47 -13.93
CA ARG A 288 -8.01 4.73 -12.64
C ARG A 288 -7.55 6.04 -12.02
N PHE A 289 -6.24 6.29 -11.94
CA PHE A 289 -5.70 7.54 -11.40
C PHE A 289 -6.09 8.76 -12.23
N ILE A 290 -6.10 8.67 -13.57
CA ILE A 290 -6.55 9.76 -14.45
C ILE A 290 -8.04 10.07 -14.19
N LYS A 291 -8.89 9.05 -14.10
CA LYS A 291 -10.33 9.22 -13.84
C LYS A 291 -10.59 9.80 -12.45
N ALA A 292 -9.91 9.30 -11.43
CA ALA A 292 -10.00 9.82 -10.06
C ALA A 292 -9.56 11.28 -9.99
N ALA A 293 -8.42 11.63 -10.62
CA ALA A 293 -7.97 13.01 -10.66
C ALA A 293 -8.98 13.92 -11.36
N TYR A 294 -9.56 13.47 -12.48
CA TYR A 294 -10.58 14.23 -13.18
C TYR A 294 -11.86 14.42 -12.34
N SER A 295 -12.32 13.39 -11.62
CA SER A 295 -13.53 13.49 -10.79
C SER A 295 -13.34 14.43 -9.60
N LEU A 296 -12.16 14.43 -8.99
CA LEU A 296 -11.83 15.25 -7.82
C LEU A 296 -11.59 16.72 -8.15
N LEU A 297 -11.13 17.04 -9.36
CA LEU A 297 -10.87 18.45 -9.69
C LEU A 297 -12.16 19.23 -9.95
N ARG A 298 -12.20 20.49 -9.49
CA ARG A 298 -13.24 21.44 -9.92
C ARG A 298 -13.03 21.84 -11.40
N PRO A 299 -14.03 22.43 -12.07
CA PRO A 299 -13.80 23.09 -13.36
C PRO A 299 -12.66 24.11 -13.29
N GLY A 300 -11.73 24.06 -14.23
CA GLY A 300 -10.47 24.84 -14.20
C GLY A 300 -9.43 24.39 -13.16
N GLY A 301 -9.70 23.34 -12.38
CA GLY A 301 -8.72 22.72 -11.49
C GLY A 301 -7.64 21.95 -12.27
N GLN A 302 -6.48 21.77 -11.67
CA GLN A 302 -5.33 21.18 -12.35
C GLN A 302 -4.67 20.07 -11.53
N ALA A 303 -4.15 19.05 -12.21
CA ALA A 303 -3.35 18.00 -11.59
C ALA A 303 -1.89 18.08 -12.04
N LEU A 304 -0.99 17.74 -11.13
CA LEU A 304 0.44 17.59 -11.36
C LEU A 304 0.84 16.15 -11.05
N PHE A 305 1.19 15.42 -12.10
CA PHE A 305 1.62 14.03 -12.02
C PHE A 305 3.12 13.91 -12.23
N VAL A 306 3.74 12.94 -11.56
CA VAL A 306 5.03 12.39 -11.95
C VAL A 306 4.90 10.90 -12.20
N VAL A 307 5.43 10.45 -13.33
CA VAL A 307 5.37 9.04 -13.75
C VAL A 307 6.69 8.61 -14.37
N ASN A 308 6.98 7.30 -14.38
CA ASN A 308 8.07 6.79 -15.19
C ASN A 308 7.85 7.10 -16.68
N GLN A 309 8.91 7.40 -17.42
CA GLN A 309 8.84 7.90 -18.81
C GLN A 309 8.14 6.96 -19.80
N PHE A 310 8.07 5.67 -19.48
CA PHE A 310 7.41 4.65 -20.31
C PHE A 310 5.89 4.58 -20.06
N ILE A 311 5.39 5.17 -18.96
CA ILE A 311 3.97 5.22 -18.65
C ILE A 311 3.31 6.27 -19.57
N PRO A 312 2.33 5.87 -20.39
CA PRO A 312 1.73 6.77 -21.39
C PRO A 312 0.65 7.68 -20.78
N LEU A 313 0.90 8.28 -19.61
CA LEU A 313 -0.06 9.13 -18.88
C LEU A 313 -0.58 10.27 -19.75
N GLN A 314 0.33 11.03 -20.38
CA GLN A 314 -0.04 12.17 -21.24
C GLN A 314 -0.97 11.72 -22.37
N ARG A 315 -0.67 10.60 -23.03
CA ARG A 315 -1.51 10.05 -24.12
C ARG A 315 -2.88 9.60 -23.62
N LYS A 316 -2.95 8.98 -22.44
CA LYS A 316 -4.19 8.49 -21.83
C LYS A 316 -5.08 9.63 -21.31
N ALA A 317 -4.48 10.74 -20.88
CA ALA A 317 -5.20 11.90 -20.40
C ALA A 317 -5.80 12.75 -21.54
N GLN A 318 -5.31 12.60 -22.77
CA GLN A 318 -5.89 13.25 -23.95
C GLN A 318 -7.34 12.82 -24.14
N GLY A 319 -8.24 13.81 -24.28
CA GLY A 319 -9.68 13.58 -24.41
C GLY A 319 -10.42 13.38 -23.08
N VAL A 320 -9.71 13.23 -21.96
CA VAL A 320 -10.28 13.33 -20.61
C VAL A 320 -10.11 14.74 -20.07
N PHE A 321 -8.88 15.26 -20.13
CA PHE A 321 -8.55 16.62 -19.72
C PHE A 321 -8.57 17.57 -20.92
N ALA A 322 -8.90 18.85 -20.65
CA ALA A 322 -8.96 19.90 -21.67
C ALA A 322 -7.57 20.25 -22.20
N ASP A 323 -6.57 20.20 -21.32
CA ASP A 323 -5.17 20.49 -21.67
C ASP A 323 -4.22 19.55 -20.92
N THR A 324 -3.12 19.18 -21.59
CA THR A 324 -2.09 18.28 -21.08
C THR A 324 -0.71 18.78 -21.48
N GLU A 325 0.14 19.08 -20.50
CA GLU A 325 1.46 19.67 -20.75
C GLU A 325 2.57 18.85 -20.09
N LEU A 326 3.64 18.54 -20.85
CA LEU A 326 4.86 17.96 -20.30
C LEU A 326 5.74 19.08 -19.75
N LEU A 327 5.84 19.18 -18.42
CA LEU A 327 6.67 20.21 -17.77
C LEU A 327 8.15 19.81 -17.74
N LEU A 328 8.43 18.55 -17.42
CA LEU A 328 9.80 18.03 -17.32
C LEU A 328 9.90 16.59 -17.81
N ARG A 329 11.02 16.25 -18.45
CA ARG A 329 11.48 14.87 -18.64
C ARG A 329 12.93 14.77 -18.18
N ARG A 330 13.18 14.05 -17.09
CA ARG A 330 14.53 13.90 -16.50
C ARG A 330 14.63 12.64 -15.65
N ASP A 331 15.82 12.05 -15.60
CA ASP A 331 16.14 10.90 -14.72
C ASP A 331 15.20 9.70 -14.87
N GLY A 332 14.64 9.49 -16.06
CA GLY A 332 13.68 8.42 -16.34
C GLY A 332 12.23 8.73 -15.95
N PHE A 333 11.94 9.94 -15.47
CA PHE A 333 10.60 10.40 -15.10
C PHE A 333 10.08 11.51 -16.02
N CYS A 334 8.77 11.63 -16.08
CA CYS A 334 8.04 12.74 -16.71
C CYS A 334 7.17 13.43 -15.65
N VAL A 335 7.25 14.76 -15.58
CA VAL A 335 6.32 15.59 -14.80
C VAL A 335 5.32 16.21 -15.78
N ILE A 336 4.03 15.94 -15.56
CA ILE A 336 2.95 16.27 -16.49
C ILE A 336 1.87 17.04 -15.75
N ARG A 337 1.45 18.16 -16.31
CA ARG A 337 0.30 18.94 -15.86
C ARG A 337 -0.93 18.56 -16.68
N LEU A 338 -2.07 18.41 -16.02
CA LEU A 338 -3.38 18.16 -16.63
C LEU A 338 -4.35 19.24 -16.17
N SER A 339 -5.16 19.83 -17.06
CA SER A 339 -6.17 20.84 -16.72
C SER A 339 -7.57 20.37 -17.02
N LYS A 340 -8.46 20.46 -16.03
CA LYS A 340 -9.89 20.23 -16.24
C LYS A 340 -10.50 21.47 -16.90
N ALA A 341 -11.48 21.24 -17.78
CA ALA A 341 -12.20 22.28 -18.50
C ALA A 341 -12.91 23.26 -17.55
#